data_AF-A0A935PTI6-F1
#
_entry.id   AF-A0A935PTI6-F1
#
_cell.length_a   1.000
_cell.length_b   1.000
_cell.length_c   1.000
_cell.angle_alpha   90.00
_cell.angle_beta   90.00
_cell.angle_gamma   90.00
#
_symmetry.space_group_name_H-M   'P 1'
#
loop_
_entity.id
_entity.type
_entity.pdbx_description
1 polymer ?
#
loop_
_entity_poly.entity_id
_entity_poly.type
_entity_poly.pdbx_seq_one_letter_code
_entity_poly.pdbx_strand_id
1 'polypeptide(L)'
;MNARIALAAALLSPGLAVSGEPTRWNCVYAPSDGEFIACQLLSTPVEGPSALPLPDGIERLPRLVKDIRVDPQSFDQKTVVIPLHNTPIDMARTGQLARAVMCGTRTDCEVAFHAERQGLVEATRTGGRPNVARPAMGFVRR
;
A
#
# COMPACT_ATOMS: atom_id res chain seq x y z
N MET A 1 62.47 -22.95 -9.02
CA MET A 1 61.61 -23.61 -7.99
C MET A 1 60.61 -22.55 -7.53
N ASN A 2 59.52 -22.33 -8.28
CA ASN A 2 58.21 -23.00 -8.18
C ASN A 2 57.41 -22.55 -6.94
N ALA A 3 56.47 -21.62 -7.13
CA ALA A 3 55.15 -21.69 -6.49
C ALA A 3 54.19 -20.70 -7.19
N ARG A 4 53.27 -21.25 -7.98
CA ARG A 4 52.09 -20.57 -8.48
C ARG A 4 51.09 -20.46 -7.33
N ILE A 5 50.53 -19.28 -7.07
CA ILE A 5 49.36 -19.15 -6.20
C ILE A 5 48.18 -18.70 -7.05
N ALA A 6 47.15 -19.53 -6.99
CA ALA A 6 45.95 -19.47 -7.79
C ALA A 6 44.96 -18.40 -7.31
N LEU A 7 44.13 -17.97 -8.26
CA LEU A 7 42.97 -17.11 -8.09
C LEU A 7 41.95 -17.68 -7.09
N ALA A 8 41.32 -16.80 -6.32
CA ALA A 8 39.95 -16.99 -5.89
C ALA A 8 39.23 -15.63 -5.92
N ALA A 9 38.58 -15.36 -7.06
CA ALA A 9 37.63 -14.27 -7.19
C ALA A 9 36.43 -14.57 -6.27
N ALA A 10 36.37 -13.91 -5.12
CA ALA A 10 35.18 -13.90 -4.29
C ALA A 10 34.12 -13.03 -4.99
N LEU A 11 33.27 -13.68 -5.78
CA LEU A 11 32.01 -13.12 -6.25
C LEU A 11 31.11 -12.90 -5.02
N LEU A 12 31.25 -11.74 -4.38
CA LEU A 12 30.25 -11.21 -3.48
C LEU A 12 29.06 -10.80 -4.34
N SER A 13 28.18 -11.76 -4.65
CA SER A 13 26.86 -11.45 -5.18
C SER A 13 26.08 -10.78 -4.05
N PRO A 14 25.76 -9.47 -4.11
CA PRO A 14 24.72 -8.93 -3.25
C PRO A 14 23.44 -9.71 -3.61
N GLY A 15 22.91 -10.45 -2.63
CA GLY A 15 21.60 -11.05 -2.77
C GLY A 15 20.63 -9.97 -3.21
N LEU A 16 19.98 -10.17 -4.36
CA LEU A 16 18.90 -9.33 -4.83
C LEU A 16 17.85 -9.29 -3.72
N ALA A 17 17.82 -8.19 -2.96
CA ALA A 17 16.69 -7.89 -2.11
C ALA A 17 15.49 -7.73 -3.03
N VAL A 18 14.64 -8.75 -3.10
CA VAL A 18 13.29 -8.64 -3.67
C VAL A 18 12.59 -7.57 -2.85
N SER A 19 12.63 -6.35 -3.37
CA SER A 19 11.97 -5.18 -2.81
C SER A 19 10.54 -5.26 -3.31
N GLY A 20 9.72 -6.10 -2.67
CA GLY A 20 8.28 -6.12 -2.94
C GLY A 20 7.70 -4.76 -2.59
N GLU A 21 6.88 -4.18 -3.47
CA GLU A 21 6.18 -2.94 -3.14
C GLU A 21 5.30 -3.13 -1.90
N PRO A 22 5.32 -2.21 -0.92
CA PRO A 22 4.50 -2.36 0.27
C PRO A 22 3.01 -2.27 -0.08
N THR A 23 2.18 -2.84 0.80
CA THR A 23 0.74 -2.57 0.76
C THR A 23 0.51 -1.12 1.10
N ARG A 24 -0.05 -0.33 0.17
CA ARG A 24 -0.28 1.11 0.39
C ARG A 24 -1.76 1.43 0.38
N TRP A 25 -2.18 2.16 1.40
CA TRP A 25 -3.53 2.69 1.53
C TRP A 25 -3.53 4.21 1.39
N ASN A 26 -4.56 4.74 0.74
CA ASN A 26 -4.90 6.15 0.75
C ASN A 26 -6.07 6.36 1.69
N CYS A 27 -5.91 7.15 2.75
CA CYS A 27 -6.93 7.43 3.73
C CYS A 27 -7.23 8.92 3.78
N VAL A 28 -8.51 9.28 3.80
CA VAL A 28 -8.97 10.67 3.86
C VAL A 28 -9.98 10.84 4.99
N TYR A 29 -9.87 11.94 5.72
CA TYR A 29 -10.92 12.34 6.67
C TYR A 29 -12.07 13.04 5.95
N ALA A 30 -13.30 12.65 6.27
CA ALA A 30 -14.53 13.14 5.65
C ALA A 30 -15.49 13.68 6.72
N PRO A 31 -15.40 14.97 7.08
CA PRO A 31 -16.28 15.57 8.10
C PRO A 31 -17.71 15.76 7.58
N SER A 32 -17.87 16.07 6.29
CA SER A 32 -19.17 16.44 5.69
C SER A 32 -20.18 15.30 5.60
N ASP A 33 -19.75 14.05 5.75
CA ASP A 33 -20.57 12.86 5.48
C ASP A 33 -20.84 12.03 6.76
N GLY A 34 -20.57 12.60 7.94
CA GLY A 34 -20.83 11.95 9.23
C GLY A 34 -19.59 11.49 9.98
N GLU A 35 -18.49 12.25 9.89
CA GLU A 35 -17.29 12.07 10.71
C GLU A 35 -16.67 10.68 10.60
N PHE A 36 -15.93 10.44 9.51
CA PHE A 36 -15.23 9.16 9.32
C PHE A 36 -13.92 9.32 8.55
N ILE A 37 -13.11 8.25 8.57
CA ILE A 37 -11.95 8.08 7.69
C ILE A 37 -12.33 7.09 6.59
N ALA A 38 -12.18 7.48 5.33
CA ALA A 38 -12.33 6.60 4.18
C ALA A 38 -10.96 6.17 3.68
N CYS A 39 -10.73 4.87 3.58
CA CYS A 39 -9.48 4.30 3.10
C CYS A 39 -9.70 3.47 1.83
N GLN A 40 -8.83 3.64 0.84
CA GLN A 40 -8.82 2.89 -0.41
C GLN A 40 -7.44 2.29 -0.63
N LEU A 41 -7.42 1.09 -1.20
CA LEU A 41 -6.19 0.42 -1.56
C LEU A 41 -5.56 1.09 -2.78
N LEU A 42 -4.29 1.45 -2.69
CA LEU A 42 -3.53 1.99 -3.82
C LEU A 42 -2.69 0.92 -4.51
N SER A 43 -2.02 0.10 -3.71
CA SER A 43 -1.14 -0.95 -4.21
C SER A 43 -1.02 -2.08 -3.20
N THR A 44 -0.73 -3.26 -3.72
CA THR A 44 -0.36 -4.45 -2.97
C THR A 44 0.82 -5.13 -3.66
N PRO A 45 1.73 -5.77 -2.93
CA PRO A 45 2.73 -6.62 -3.55
C PRO A 45 2.08 -7.73 -4.38
N VAL A 46 2.66 -7.99 -5.56
CA VAL A 46 2.19 -9.02 -6.51
C VAL A 46 2.45 -10.44 -5.97
N GLU A 47 3.48 -10.62 -5.15
CA GLU A 47 3.80 -11.86 -4.43
C GLU A 47 4.36 -11.57 -3.02
N GLY A 48 3.59 -11.92 -1.97
CA GLY A 48 3.97 -11.94 -0.54
C GLY A 48 3.96 -10.59 0.21
N PRO A 49 3.91 -10.53 1.56
CA PRO A 49 3.84 -11.62 2.55
C PRO A 49 2.41 -11.84 3.08
N SER A 50 2.17 -13.09 3.49
CA SER A 50 1.01 -13.47 4.30
C SER A 50 1.11 -12.79 5.66
N ALA A 51 -0.01 -12.27 6.18
CA ALA A 51 -0.08 -11.58 7.46
C ALA A 51 0.74 -12.30 8.55
N LEU A 52 1.69 -11.58 9.19
CA LEU A 52 2.42 -12.10 10.35
C LEU A 52 1.42 -12.66 11.38
N PRO A 53 1.75 -13.74 12.11
CA PRO A 53 0.87 -14.29 13.13
C PRO A 53 0.34 -13.20 14.08
N LEU A 54 -0.93 -13.32 14.50
CA LEU A 54 -1.45 -12.42 15.53
C LEU A 54 -0.59 -12.57 16.80
N PRO A 55 -0.35 -11.49 17.55
CA PRO A 55 0.24 -11.60 18.88
C PRO A 55 -0.61 -12.52 19.77
N ASP A 56 0.04 -13.25 20.66
CA ASP A 56 -0.64 -14.09 21.65
C ASP A 56 -1.65 -13.25 22.46
N GLY A 57 -2.85 -13.78 22.67
CA GLY A 57 -3.95 -13.12 23.39
C GLY A 57 -4.95 -12.35 22.52
N ILE A 58 -4.72 -12.20 21.21
CA ILE A 58 -5.74 -11.70 20.27
C ILE A 58 -6.44 -12.87 19.59
N GLU A 59 -7.45 -13.44 20.25
CA GLU A 59 -8.15 -14.63 19.75
C GLU A 59 -9.18 -14.32 18.65
N ARG A 60 -9.74 -13.10 18.61
CA ARG A 60 -10.81 -12.76 17.65
C ARG A 60 -10.71 -11.33 17.15
N LEU A 61 -10.27 -11.19 15.90
CA LEU A 61 -10.44 -9.96 15.15
C LEU A 61 -11.81 -9.93 14.46
N PRO A 62 -12.43 -8.74 14.32
CA PRO A 62 -13.54 -8.56 13.39
C PRO A 62 -13.16 -9.04 12.00
N ARG A 63 -14.12 -9.66 11.29
CA ARG A 63 -13.89 -10.25 9.97
C ARG A 63 -13.26 -9.27 8.99
N LEU A 64 -13.75 -8.02 8.97
CA LEU A 64 -13.20 -6.95 8.14
C LEU A 64 -11.70 -6.73 8.37
N VAL A 65 -11.26 -6.62 9.63
CA VAL A 65 -9.86 -6.41 9.99
C VAL A 65 -9.01 -7.62 9.61
N LYS A 66 -9.56 -8.83 9.76
CA LYS A 66 -8.90 -10.07 9.32
C LYS A 66 -8.71 -10.07 7.80
N ASP A 67 -9.74 -9.71 7.05
CA ASP A 67 -9.72 -9.69 5.58
C ASP A 67 -8.72 -8.63 5.08
N ILE A 68 -8.73 -7.42 5.63
CA ILE A 68 -7.74 -6.36 5.33
C ILE A 68 -6.31 -6.86 5.55
N ARG A 69 -6.10 -7.64 6.61
CA ARG A 69 -4.78 -8.13 6.98
C ARG A 69 -4.29 -9.26 6.08
N VAL A 70 -5.16 -10.23 5.79
CA VAL A 70 -4.81 -11.48 5.10
C VAL A 70 -4.86 -11.33 3.58
N ASP A 71 -5.85 -10.60 3.08
CA ASP A 71 -6.11 -10.41 1.65
C ASP A 71 -6.52 -8.96 1.35
N PRO A 72 -5.56 -8.01 1.41
CA PRO A 72 -5.83 -6.62 1.08
C PRO A 72 -6.30 -6.45 -0.37
N GLN A 73 -5.91 -7.35 -1.30
CA GLN A 73 -6.33 -7.28 -2.71
C GLN A 73 -7.84 -7.44 -2.89
N SER A 74 -8.52 -8.15 -1.99
CA SER A 74 -9.98 -8.22 -1.99
C SER A 74 -10.67 -6.86 -1.81
N PHE A 75 -9.93 -5.80 -1.45
CA PHE A 75 -10.40 -4.43 -1.31
C PHE A 75 -10.07 -3.54 -2.52
N ASP A 76 -9.59 -4.11 -3.63
CA ASP A 76 -9.47 -3.34 -4.86
C ASP A 76 -10.81 -2.69 -5.24
N GLN A 77 -10.78 -1.40 -5.55
CA GLN A 77 -11.95 -0.56 -5.82
C GLN A 77 -12.99 -0.45 -4.70
N LYS A 78 -12.69 -0.94 -3.48
CA LYS A 78 -13.55 -0.80 -2.30
C LYS A 78 -13.05 0.31 -1.37
N THR A 79 -13.99 0.96 -0.70
CA THR A 79 -13.70 1.93 0.36
C THR A 79 -13.97 1.29 1.72
N VAL A 80 -12.95 1.27 2.58
CA VAL A 80 -13.08 0.91 4.00
C VAL A 80 -13.40 2.18 4.78
N VAL A 81 -14.43 2.11 5.63
CA VAL A 81 -14.86 3.25 6.46
C VAL A 81 -14.50 2.97 7.92
N ILE A 82 -13.76 3.90 8.53
CA ILE A 82 -13.46 3.90 9.96
C ILE A 82 -14.34 5.00 10.58
N PRO A 83 -15.43 4.63 11.28
CA PRO A 83 -16.31 5.62 11.89
C PRO A 83 -15.59 6.36 13.02
N LEU A 84 -15.80 7.67 13.08
CA LEU A 84 -15.39 8.50 14.21
C LEU A 84 -16.65 8.94 14.95
N HIS A 85 -16.60 8.91 16.28
CA HIS A 85 -17.75 9.33 17.09
C HIS A 85 -17.84 10.86 17.24
N ASN A 86 -16.78 11.57 16.87
CA ASN A 86 -16.64 13.02 16.99
C ASN A 86 -15.60 13.55 15.99
N THR A 87 -15.66 14.86 15.75
CA THR A 87 -14.64 15.61 15.02
C THR A 87 -13.29 15.48 15.76
N PRO A 88 -12.22 15.01 15.09
CA PRO A 88 -10.91 14.88 15.73
C PRO A 88 -10.28 16.23 16.03
N ILE A 89 -9.76 16.38 17.25
CA ILE A 89 -9.00 17.56 17.67
C ILE A 89 -7.56 17.53 17.12
N ASP A 90 -7.01 16.32 16.92
CA ASP A 90 -5.63 16.08 16.50
C ASP A 90 -5.60 15.16 15.27
N MET A 91 -5.38 15.75 14.10
CA MET A 91 -5.35 15.02 12.83
C MET A 91 -4.13 14.10 12.68
N ALA A 92 -3.03 14.35 13.40
CA ALA A 92 -1.90 13.45 13.40
C ALA A 92 -2.24 12.13 14.12
N ARG A 93 -2.96 12.22 15.24
CA ARG A 93 -3.51 11.02 15.92
C ARG A 93 -4.56 10.30 15.08
N THR A 94 -5.39 11.04 14.35
CA THR A 94 -6.34 10.44 13.38
C THR A 94 -5.62 9.64 12.29
N GLY A 95 -4.51 10.16 11.77
CA GLY A 95 -3.66 9.42 10.84
C GLY A 95 -3.03 8.16 11.46
N GLN A 96 -2.61 8.23 12.73
CA GLN A 96 -2.12 7.07 13.47
C GLN A 96 -3.21 6.00 13.67
N LEU A 97 -4.45 6.42 13.95
CA LEU A 97 -5.60 5.52 14.02
C LEU A 97 -5.83 4.80 12.68
N ALA A 98 -5.84 5.56 11.57
CA ALA A 98 -5.97 4.97 10.23
C ALA A 98 -4.87 3.93 9.97
N ARG A 99 -3.61 4.26 10.30
CA ARG A 99 -2.49 3.31 10.20
C ARG A 99 -2.67 2.08 11.06
N ALA A 100 -3.11 2.24 12.31
CA ALA A 100 -3.32 1.12 13.22
C ALA A 100 -4.42 0.17 12.72
N VAL A 101 -5.51 0.70 12.16
CA VAL A 101 -6.61 -0.11 11.63
C VAL A 101 -6.21 -0.82 10.32
N MET A 102 -5.59 -0.11 9.39
CA MET A 102 -5.29 -0.66 8.05
C MET A 102 -4.04 -1.54 8.02
N CYS A 103 -3.01 -1.19 8.79
CA CYS A 103 -1.72 -1.88 8.78
C CYS A 103 -1.45 -2.69 10.05
N GLY A 104 -2.06 -2.35 11.18
CA GLY A 104 -1.70 -2.93 12.47
C GLY A 104 -0.21 -2.77 12.74
N THR A 105 0.48 -3.89 12.98
CA THR A 105 1.93 -3.95 13.26
C THR A 105 2.79 -4.28 12.02
N ARG A 106 2.19 -4.35 10.83
CA ARG A 106 2.89 -4.71 9.59
C ARG A 106 3.92 -3.65 9.21
N THR A 107 5.15 -4.10 8.93
CA THR A 107 6.24 -3.24 8.43
C THR A 107 6.20 -3.06 6.92
N ASP A 108 5.50 -3.95 6.21
CA ASP A 108 5.30 -3.94 4.76
C ASP A 108 3.99 -3.22 4.36
N CYS A 109 3.50 -2.32 5.22
CA CYS A 109 2.24 -1.61 5.02
C CYS A 109 2.37 -0.13 5.35
N GLU A 110 1.89 0.71 4.44
CA GLU A 110 1.94 2.16 4.49
C GLU A 110 0.54 2.78 4.37
N VAL A 111 0.32 3.90 5.05
CA VAL A 111 -0.89 4.71 4.92
C VAL A 111 -0.50 6.13 4.56
N ALA A 112 -0.97 6.60 3.41
CA ALA A 112 -1.01 8.02 3.06
C ALA A 112 -2.31 8.61 3.64
N PHE A 113 -2.20 9.44 4.68
CA PHE A 113 -3.36 10.06 5.32
C PHE A 113 -3.48 11.53 4.94
N HIS A 114 -4.68 11.94 4.52
CA HIS A 114 -5.01 13.32 4.17
C HIS A 114 -6.08 13.85 5.11
N ALA A 115 -5.73 14.91 5.84
CA ALA A 115 -6.63 15.58 6.78
C ALA A 115 -7.75 16.36 6.07
N GLU A 116 -7.61 16.64 4.76
CA GLU A 116 -8.62 17.32 3.95
C GLU A 116 -8.83 16.59 2.62
N ARG A 117 -10.07 16.66 2.10
CA ARG A 117 -10.58 15.94 0.92
C ARG A 117 -9.96 16.37 -0.42
N GLN A 118 -8.77 16.97 -0.42
CA GLN A 118 -8.05 17.31 -1.67
C GLN A 118 -7.39 16.07 -2.32
N GLY A 119 -7.13 15.00 -1.56
CA GLY A 119 -6.40 13.81 -2.05
C GLY A 119 -7.21 12.77 -2.85
N LEU A 120 -8.55 12.75 -2.75
CA LEU A 120 -9.35 11.70 -3.41
C LEU A 120 -9.57 11.98 -4.92
N VAL A 121 -9.63 13.26 -5.31
CA VAL A 121 -9.81 13.65 -6.73
C VAL A 121 -8.56 13.34 -7.57
N GLU A 122 -7.39 13.29 -6.94
CA GLU A 122 -6.13 13.04 -7.62
C GLU A 122 -5.90 11.54 -7.86
N ALA A 123 -6.16 10.68 -6.88
CA ALA A 123 -6.04 9.21 -7.05
C ALA A 123 -6.98 8.64 -8.12
N THR A 124 -8.20 9.20 -8.27
CA THR A 124 -9.11 8.81 -9.36
C THR A 124 -8.62 9.27 -10.74
N ARG A 125 -7.78 10.32 -10.81
CA ARG A 125 -7.25 10.85 -12.07
C ARG A 125 -5.96 10.14 -12.51
N THR A 126 -5.14 9.66 -11.57
CA THR A 126 -3.85 9.01 -11.87
C THR A 126 -3.95 7.50 -12.15
N GLY A 127 -5.13 6.88 -12.03
CA GLY A 127 -5.40 5.49 -12.46
C GLY A 127 -5.44 5.30 -13.99
N GLY A 128 -5.29 6.36 -14.78
CA GLY A 128 -5.10 6.28 -16.22
C GLY A 128 -3.70 5.79 -16.56
N ARG A 129 -3.59 4.55 -17.04
CA ARG A 129 -2.37 3.98 -17.65
C ARG A 129 -1.62 5.03 -18.49
N PRO A 130 -0.28 5.11 -18.43
CA PRO A 130 0.48 5.86 -19.43
C PRO A 130 0.12 5.30 -20.81
N ASN A 131 -0.41 6.19 -21.66
CA ASN A 131 -0.77 5.91 -23.03
C ASN A 131 0.52 5.55 -23.76
N VAL A 132 0.81 4.25 -23.89
CA VAL A 132 1.91 3.75 -24.70
C VAL A 132 1.64 4.23 -26.12
N ALA A 133 2.43 5.20 -26.56
CA ALA A 133 2.36 5.81 -27.87
C ALA A 133 2.36 4.69 -28.93
N ARG A 134 1.19 4.49 -29.53
CA ARG A 134 1.00 3.59 -30.66
C ARG A 134 1.71 4.23 -31.87
N PRO A 135 2.61 3.53 -32.57
CA PRO A 135 3.32 4.12 -33.69
C PRO A 135 2.33 4.51 -34.79
N ALA A 136 2.42 5.78 -35.23
CA ALA A 136 1.60 6.33 -36.28
C ALA A 136 1.92 5.64 -37.61
N MET A 137 1.02 4.76 -38.07
CA MET A 137 1.02 4.30 -39.45
C MET A 137 0.15 5.23 -40.31
N GLY A 138 0.81 5.89 -41.26
CA GLY A 138 0.29 6.14 -42.61
C GLY A 138 -0.34 7.50 -42.85
N PHE A 139 0.18 8.23 -43.84
CA PHE A 139 -0.57 8.55 -45.07
C PHE A 139 0.42 8.95 -46.18
N VAL A 140 0.63 8.04 -47.14
CA VAL A 140 1.28 8.34 -48.43
C VAL A 140 0.20 8.90 -49.34
N ARG A 141 0.34 10.16 -49.78
CA ARG A 141 -0.52 10.74 -50.82
C ARG A 141 0.03 10.33 -52.19
N ARG A 142 -0.86 9.81 -53.05
CA ARG A 142 -0.68 9.79 -54.51
C ARG A 142 -1.34 11.03 -55.09
#